data_AF-A0A956AX59-F1
#
_entry.id   AF-A0A956AX59-F1
#
_cell.length_a   1.000
_cell.length_b   1.000
_cell.length_c   1.000
_cell.angle_alpha   90.00
_cell.angle_beta   90.00
_cell.angle_gamma   90.00
#
_symmetry.space_group_name_H-M   'P 1'
#
loop_
_entity.id
_entity.type
_entity.pdbx_description
1 polymer ?
#
loop_
_entity_poly.entity_id
_entity_poly.type
_entity_poly.pdbx_seq_one_letter_code
_entity_poly.pdbx_strand_id
1 'polypeptide(L)'
;FLKHIERTRLFLFLITQDLTPGREPVDDYHKLCKELERYDADLLQRPRLIALSQVDRPDVAEQLQHVRSAIPDVPVLPISAVTGEGLDELLRAIAEILVAKGRWSAG
;
A
#
# COMPACT_ATOMS: atom_id res chain seq x y z
N PHE A 1 -2.51 19.29 2.56
CA PHE A 1 -2.14 17.90 2.25
C PHE A 1 -0.88 17.81 1.39
N LEU A 2 -0.89 18.34 0.15
CA LEU A 2 0.22 18.21 -0.82
C LEU A 2 1.62 18.59 -0.31
N LYS A 3 1.79 19.74 0.37
CA LYS A 3 3.09 20.13 0.98
C LYS A 3 3.66 19.14 2.03
N HIS A 4 2.83 18.24 2.58
CA HIS A 4 3.28 17.23 3.53
C HIS A 4 3.70 15.93 2.83
N ILE A 5 3.18 15.69 1.63
CA ILE A 5 3.51 14.50 0.84
C ILE A 5 4.98 14.51 0.46
N GLU A 6 5.59 15.67 0.25
CA GLU A 6 7.01 15.81 -0.08
C GLU A 6 7.95 15.33 1.04
N ARG A 7 7.47 15.25 2.29
CA ARG A 7 8.27 14.77 3.44
C ARG A 7 8.09 13.29 3.75
N THR A 8 7.15 12.60 3.09
CA THR A 8 6.91 11.17 3.34
C THR A 8 8.07 10.34 2.81
N ARG A 9 8.49 9.34 3.59
CA ARG A 9 9.63 8.48 3.23
C ARG A 9 9.20 7.17 2.55
N LEU A 10 7.91 6.86 2.60
CA LEU A 10 7.27 5.77 1.86
C LEU A 10 5.81 6.14 1.55
N PHE A 11 5.19 5.37 0.65
CA PHE A 11 3.74 5.38 0.42
C PHE A 11 3.12 4.04 0.76
N LEU A 12 2.12 4.06 1.65
CA LEU A 12 1.24 2.93 1.87
C LEU A 12 -0.06 3.15 1.08
N PHE A 13 -0.29 2.32 0.08
CA PHE A 13 -1.53 2.30 -0.69
C PHE A 13 -2.51 1.37 0.02
N LEU A 14 -3.58 1.93 0.57
CA LEU A 14 -4.67 1.16 1.13
C LEU A 14 -5.67 0.85 0.01
N ILE A 15 -5.77 -0.42 -0.37
CA ILE A 15 -6.58 -0.89 -1.50
C ILE A 15 -7.57 -1.94 -0.98
N THR A 16 -8.78 -2.03 -1.52
CA THR A 16 -9.78 -3.05 -1.18
C THR A 16 -10.60 -3.42 -2.41
N GLN A 17 -11.27 -4.57 -2.39
CA GLN A 17 -12.37 -4.84 -3.31
C GLN A 17 -13.60 -4.01 -2.87
N ASP A 18 -14.18 -3.26 -3.80
CA ASP A 18 -15.51 -2.66 -3.64
C ASP A 18 -16.56 -3.45 -4.45
N LEU A 19 -17.84 -3.15 -4.21
CA LEU A 19 -18.97 -3.81 -4.87
C LEU A 19 -19.36 -3.15 -6.22
N THR A 20 -18.56 -2.21 -6.70
CA THR A 20 -18.78 -1.51 -7.97
C THR A 20 -18.42 -2.45 -9.12
N PRO A 21 -19.36 -2.76 -10.02
CA PRO A 21 -19.09 -3.65 -11.14
C PRO A 21 -17.95 -3.14 -12.02
N GLY A 22 -16.97 -4.01 -12.29
CA GLY A 22 -15.83 -3.72 -13.16
C GLY A 22 -14.75 -2.83 -12.56
N ARG A 23 -14.80 -2.54 -11.26
CA ARG A 23 -13.71 -1.87 -10.54
C ARG A 23 -12.80 -2.90 -9.90
N GLU A 24 -11.54 -2.91 -10.35
CA GLU A 24 -10.52 -3.82 -9.83
C GLU A 24 -9.58 -3.10 -8.83
N PRO A 25 -9.15 -3.76 -7.75
CA PRO A 25 -8.14 -3.25 -6.81
C PRO A 25 -6.86 -2.75 -7.49
N VAL A 26 -6.46 -3.42 -8.56
CA VAL A 26 -5.28 -3.09 -9.36
C VAL A 26 -5.44 -1.74 -10.06
N ASP A 27 -6.64 -1.41 -10.55
CA ASP A 27 -6.92 -0.14 -11.21
C ASP A 27 -6.83 1.03 -10.23
N ASP A 28 -7.31 0.84 -8.99
CA ASP A 28 -7.20 1.84 -7.93
C ASP A 28 -5.74 2.17 -7.62
N TYR A 29 -4.88 1.15 -7.53
CA TYR A 29 -3.43 1.36 -7.33
C TYR A 29 -2.82 2.17 -8.49
N HIS A 30 -3.10 1.80 -9.73
CA HIS A 30 -2.55 2.51 -10.89
C HIS A 30 -3.08 3.93 -11.01
N LYS A 31 -4.35 4.16 -10.65
CA LYS A 31 -4.94 5.49 -10.61
C LYS A 31 -4.23 6.38 -9.58
N LEU A 32 -4.01 5.88 -8.37
CA LEU A 32 -3.28 6.60 -7.32
C LEU A 32 -1.82 6.89 -7.75
N CYS A 33 -1.16 5.94 -8.42
CA CYS A 33 0.18 6.18 -8.98
C CYS A 33 0.19 7.30 -10.03
N LYS A 34 -0.79 7.33 -10.94
CA LYS A 34 -0.95 8.40 -11.94
C LYS A 34 -1.22 9.75 -11.28
N GLU A 35 -1.98 9.78 -10.18
CA GLU A 35 -2.22 11.01 -9.41
C GLU A 35 -0.94 11.53 -8.76
N LEU A 36 -0.12 10.65 -8.17
CA LEU A 36 1.20 11.01 -7.62
C LEU A 36 2.14 11.51 -8.72
N GLU A 37 2.22 10.81 -9.85
CA GLU A 37 3.06 11.19 -10.99
C GLU A 37 2.69 12.56 -11.58
N ARG A 38 1.38 12.84 -11.68
CA ARG A 38 0.88 14.14 -12.14
C ARG A 38 1.23 15.28 -11.19
N TYR A 39 1.36 14.99 -9.91
CA TYR A 39 1.79 15.99 -8.93
C TYR A 39 3.30 16.20 -9.00
N ASP A 40 4.08 15.11 -8.89
CA ASP A 40 5.54 15.10 -8.98
C ASP A 40 6.01 13.65 -9.25
N ALA A 41 6.65 13.44 -10.41
CA ALA A 41 7.14 12.13 -10.83
C ALA A 41 8.20 11.54 -9.88
N ASP A 42 8.94 12.38 -9.14
CA ASP A 42 9.95 11.92 -8.19
C ASP A 42 9.32 11.22 -6.97
N LEU A 43 8.03 11.44 -6.70
CA LEU A 43 7.32 10.74 -5.63
C LEU A 43 7.22 9.23 -5.90
N LEU A 44 7.15 8.80 -7.17
CA LEU A 44 7.08 7.38 -7.51
C LEU A 44 8.42 6.64 -7.30
N GLN A 45 9.52 7.37 -7.09
CA GLN A 45 10.83 6.80 -6.74
C GLN A 45 10.91 6.36 -5.26
N ARG A 46 9.93 6.73 -4.44
CA ARG A 46 9.89 6.37 -3.03
C ARG A 46 9.45 4.92 -2.85
N PRO A 47 9.87 4.25 -1.76
CA PRO A 47 9.35 2.94 -1.40
C PRO A 47 7.82 2.94 -1.33
N ARG A 48 7.21 1.87 -1.85
CA ARG A 48 5.76 1.68 -1.89
C ARG A 48 5.41 0.35 -1.23
N LEU A 49 4.29 0.33 -0.53
CA LEU A 49 3.65 -0.86 0.03
C LEU A 49 2.16 -0.82 -0.32
N ILE A 50 1.56 -1.99 -0.56
CA ILE A 50 0.12 -2.13 -0.69
C ILE A 50 -0.40 -2.85 0.55
N ALA A 51 -1.33 -2.23 1.26
CA ALA A 51 -2.18 -2.91 2.22
C ALA A 51 -3.50 -3.28 1.51
N LEU A 52 -3.67 -4.57 1.21
CA LEU A 52 -4.97 -5.08 0.75
C LEU A 52 -5.87 -5.20 1.98
N SER A 53 -6.75 -4.22 2.15
CA SER A 53 -7.60 -4.04 3.32
C SER A 53 -8.90 -4.82 3.22
N GLN A 54 -9.50 -5.13 4.37
CA GLN A 54 -10.78 -5.84 4.53
C GLN A 54 -10.73 -7.32 4.17
N VAL A 55 -9.60 -8.00 4.39
CA VAL A 55 -9.46 -9.44 4.09
C VAL A 55 -10.29 -10.35 4.98
N ASP A 56 -10.94 -9.80 6.01
CA ASP A 56 -12.03 -10.48 6.73
C ASP A 56 -13.24 -10.79 5.83
N ARG A 57 -13.32 -10.15 4.66
CA ARG A 57 -14.28 -10.45 3.60
C ARG A 57 -13.70 -11.45 2.58
N PRO A 58 -14.38 -12.58 2.30
CA PRO A 58 -13.88 -13.59 1.36
C PRO A 58 -13.61 -13.06 -0.05
N ASP A 59 -14.48 -12.19 -0.57
CA ASP A 59 -14.36 -11.60 -1.91
C ASP A 59 -13.11 -10.71 -2.06
N VAL A 60 -12.63 -10.13 -0.96
CA VAL A 60 -11.36 -9.39 -0.91
C VAL A 60 -10.18 -10.35 -0.81
N ALA A 61 -10.27 -11.37 0.06
CA ALA A 61 -9.18 -12.30 0.30
C ALA A 61 -8.78 -13.07 -0.98
N GLU A 62 -9.75 -13.40 -1.83
CA GLU A 62 -9.55 -14.03 -3.14
C GLU A 62 -8.72 -13.16 -4.12
N GLN A 63 -8.72 -11.83 -3.95
CA GLN A 63 -7.97 -10.90 -4.80
C GLN A 63 -6.47 -10.88 -4.51
N LEU A 64 -6.01 -11.44 -3.39
CA LEU A 64 -4.62 -11.32 -2.94
C LEU A 64 -3.62 -11.81 -3.99
N GLN A 65 -3.86 -12.98 -4.60
CA GLN A 65 -2.97 -13.51 -5.62
C GLN A 65 -3.02 -12.70 -6.92
N HIS A 66 -4.20 -12.19 -7.29
CA HIS A 66 -4.37 -11.35 -8.46
C HIS A 66 -3.56 -10.05 -8.33
N VAL A 67 -3.71 -9.33 -7.22
CA VAL A 67 -2.99 -8.08 -6.95
C VAL A 67 -1.47 -8.30 -6.91
N ARG A 68 -1.01 -9.38 -6.24
CA ARG A 68 0.43 -9.74 -6.20
C ARG A 68 1.00 -10.05 -7.58
N SER A 69 0.22 -10.72 -8.44
CA SER A 69 0.67 -11.08 -9.79
C SER A 69 0.66 -9.88 -10.73
N ALA A 70 -0.30 -8.97 -10.58
CA ALA A 70 -0.42 -7.76 -11.40
C ALA A 70 0.61 -6.69 -11.02
N ILE A 71 1.04 -6.64 -9.76
CA ILE A 71 1.98 -5.63 -9.23
C ILE A 71 3.16 -6.33 -8.53
N PRO A 72 4.02 -7.04 -9.28
CA PRO A 72 5.07 -7.89 -8.70
C PRO A 72 6.17 -7.08 -7.98
N ASP A 73 6.38 -5.82 -8.36
CA ASP A 73 7.45 -4.97 -7.84
C ASP A 73 7.09 -4.25 -6.52
N VAL A 74 5.87 -4.42 -6.02
CA VAL A 74 5.39 -3.76 -4.80
C VAL A 74 4.89 -4.80 -3.81
N PRO A 75 5.42 -4.85 -2.57
CA PRO A 75 4.94 -5.79 -1.59
C PRO A 75 3.46 -5.56 -1.24
N VAL A 76 2.68 -6.64 -1.27
CA VAL A 76 1.25 -6.65 -0.94
C VAL A 76 1.01 -7.42 0.35
N LEU A 77 0.55 -6.70 1.38
CA LEU A 77 0.26 -7.23 2.71
C LEU A 77 -1.28 -7.25 2.91
N PRO A 78 -1.88 -8.43 3.12
CA PRO A 78 -3.29 -8.53 3.48
C PRO A 78 -3.50 -8.03 4.92
N ILE A 79 -4.52 -7.20 5.14
CA ILE A 79 -4.89 -6.72 6.47
C ILE A 79 -6.41 -6.70 6.67
N SER A 80 -6.83 -6.82 7.93
CA SER A 80 -8.14 -6.38 8.37
C SER A 80 -8.00 -5.40 9.52
N ALA A 81 -8.46 -4.16 9.32
CA ALA A 81 -8.53 -3.18 10.40
C ALA A 81 -9.62 -3.50 11.44
N VAL A 82 -10.57 -4.38 11.09
CA VAL A 82 -11.67 -4.79 11.98
C VAL A 82 -11.21 -5.88 12.93
N THR A 83 -10.54 -6.92 12.42
CA THR A 83 -10.08 -8.05 13.24
C THR A 83 -8.68 -7.84 13.82
N GLY A 84 -7.90 -6.92 13.23
CA GLY A 84 -6.49 -6.72 13.54
C GLY A 84 -5.53 -7.61 12.76
N GLU A 85 -6.05 -8.50 11.91
CA GLU A 85 -5.24 -9.40 11.08
C GLU A 85 -4.25 -8.61 10.21
N GLY A 86 -2.97 -9.03 10.21
CA GLY A 86 -1.92 -8.49 9.37
C GLY A 86 -1.39 -7.09 9.76
N LEU A 87 -1.95 -6.45 10.79
CA LEU A 87 -1.52 -5.12 11.21
C LEU A 87 -0.09 -5.11 11.78
N ASP A 88 0.26 -6.13 12.57
CA ASP A 88 1.61 -6.25 13.14
C ASP A 88 2.67 -6.47 12.04
N GLU A 89 2.36 -7.31 11.04
CA GLU A 89 3.19 -7.51 9.86
C GLU A 89 3.35 -6.22 9.04
N LEU A 90 2.25 -5.48 8.85
CA LEU A 90 2.26 -4.20 8.14
C LEU A 90 3.14 -3.17 8.85
N LEU A 91 2.98 -3.02 10.17
CA LEU A 91 3.79 -2.09 10.97
C LEU A 91 5.26 -2.47 10.95
N ARG A 92 5.58 -3.76 11.04
CA ARG A 92 6.95 -4.28 10.94
C ARG A 92 7.58 -3.96 9.59
N ALA A 93 6.88 -4.23 8.49
CA ALA A 93 7.36 -3.93 7.14
C ALA A 93 7.60 -2.42 6.93
N ILE A 94 6.70 -1.58 7.44
CA ILE A 94 6.87 -0.12 7.41
C ILE A 94 8.11 0.30 8.19
N ALA A 95 8.28 -0.20 9.41
CA ALA A 95 9.41 0.12 10.27
C ALA A 95 10.74 -0.28 9.61
N GLU A 96 10.82 -1.48 9.02
CA GLU A 96 12.00 -1.97 8.31
C GLU A 96 12.40 -1.05 7.14
N ILE A 97 11.43 -0.63 6.32
CA ILE A 97 11.68 0.32 5.21
C ILE A 97 12.20 1.65 5.73
N LEU A 98 11.61 2.17 6.81
CA LEU A 98 11.97 3.46 7.39
C LEU A 98 13.35 3.44 8.05
N VAL A 99 13.73 2.35 8.71
CA VAL A 99 15.07 2.15 9.29
C VAL A 99 16.12 2.06 8.18
N ALA A 100 15.85 1.26 7.13
CA ALA A 100 16.77 1.08 6.01
C ALA A 100 17.07 2.40 5.25
N LYS A 101 16.09 3.32 5.18
CA LYS A 101 16.24 4.62 4.49
C LYS A 101 16.79 5.75 5.38
N GLY A 102 17.16 5.51 6.63
CA GLY A 102 17.69 6.58 7.49
C GLY A 102 17.83 6.21 8.96
N ARG A 103 19.04 6.52 9.49
CA ARG A 103 19.51 6.42 10.88
C ARG A 103 18.40 6.63 11.92
N TRP A 104 17.80 5.55 12.38
CA TRP A 104 17.16 5.51 13.69
C TRP A 104 18.10 4.75 14.62
N SER A 105 18.93 5.49 15.35
CA SER A 105 19.49 4.98 16.60
C SER A 105 18.37 5.08 17.62
N ALA A 106 17.84 3.94 18.04
CA ALA A 106 16.99 3.88 19.23
C ALA A 106 17.80 4.49 20.40
N GLY A 107 17.33 5.63 20.90
CA GLY A 107 17.76 6.17 22.18
C GLY A 107 17.00 5.51 23.31
#